data_AF-A0AA38ICW8-F1
#
_entry.id   AF-A0AA38ICW8-F1
#
_cell.length_a   1.000
_cell.length_b   1.000
_cell.length_c   1.000
_cell.angle_alpha   90.00
_cell.angle_beta   90.00
_cell.angle_gamma   90.00
#
_symmetry.space_group_name_H-M   'P 1'
#
loop_
_entity.id
_entity.type
_entity.pdbx_description
1 polymer ?
#
loop_
_entity_poly.entity_id
_entity_poly.type
_entity_poly.pdbx_seq_one_letter_code
_entity_poly.pdbx_strand_id
1 'polypeptide(L)'
;MPKDTELFSIQGNALSSILKVYDKTEESLAEDVLNLKDWMKGQHHLPEILDDKRVQNFLILNKCNVEKAKKKYRQLLQFPKSENIFSSTEGYVQLYIINTVPYVSTLLAVFKTLVKPKLFARVHVCNDANILKEHFPLEMLPRDYGGTEKSVDELHELCELKLQEYQDRFDLLDKLRVNESLRPAILENENDEFLGYHGNFRKLNID
;
A
#
# COMPACT_ATOMS: atom_id res chain seq x y z
N MET A 1 -19.56 -14.61 -8.59
CA MET A 1 -18.48 -13.64 -8.81
C MET A 1 -17.55 -14.19 -9.88
N PRO A 2 -17.45 -13.59 -11.07
CA PRO A 2 -16.38 -13.94 -12.00
C PRO A 2 -15.35 -12.79 -12.05
N LYS A 3 -14.04 -12.97 -12.07
CA LYS A 3 -13.08 -14.04 -11.78
C LYS A 3 -11.84 -13.27 -11.35
N ASP A 4 -11.21 -13.60 -10.22
CA ASP A 4 -9.77 -13.80 -9.95
C ASP A 4 -8.69 -13.02 -10.72
N THR A 5 -9.06 -11.94 -11.41
CA THR A 5 -8.22 -11.21 -12.33
C THR A 5 -7.71 -10.03 -11.53
N GLU A 6 -6.45 -10.16 -11.11
CA GLU A 6 -5.74 -9.06 -10.50
C GLU A 6 -5.87 -7.82 -11.40
N LEU A 7 -6.09 -6.65 -10.79
CA LEU A 7 -6.15 -5.36 -11.49
C LEU A 7 -4.91 -5.16 -12.38
N PHE A 8 -3.79 -5.79 -11.98
CA PHE A 8 -2.59 -5.98 -12.76
C PHE A 8 -2.11 -7.41 -12.55
N SER A 9 -1.90 -8.18 -13.62
CA SER A 9 -1.33 -9.52 -13.52
C SER A 9 0.10 -9.42 -13.00
N ILE A 10 0.35 -9.95 -11.80
CA ILE A 10 1.70 -10.03 -11.24
C ILE A 10 2.43 -11.16 -11.98
N GLN A 11 3.61 -10.87 -12.53
CA GLN A 11 4.45 -11.92 -13.13
C GLN A 11 4.75 -13.00 -12.09
N GLY A 12 4.65 -14.28 -12.47
CA GLY A 12 4.73 -15.41 -11.52
C GLY A 12 6.04 -15.50 -10.71
N ASN A 13 7.09 -14.79 -11.11
CA ASN A 13 8.37 -14.68 -10.39
C ASN A 13 8.48 -13.48 -9.43
N ALA A 14 7.54 -12.53 -9.47
CA ALA A 14 7.63 -11.30 -8.69
C ALA A 14 7.40 -11.57 -7.20
N LEU A 15 6.46 -12.46 -6.86
CA LEU A 15 6.18 -12.81 -5.46
C LEU A 15 7.39 -13.46 -4.79
N SER A 16 8.03 -14.43 -5.45
CA SER A 16 9.25 -15.07 -4.92
C SER A 16 10.43 -14.10 -4.83
N SER A 17 10.53 -13.13 -5.74
CA SER A 17 11.54 -12.07 -5.68
C SER A 17 11.32 -11.13 -4.48
N ILE A 18 10.07 -10.74 -4.22
CA ILE A 18 9.70 -9.91 -3.06
C ILE A 18 9.98 -10.65 -1.75
N LEU A 19 9.64 -11.93 -1.68
CA LEU A 19 9.86 -12.75 -0.49
C LEU A 19 11.34 -12.88 -0.13
N LYS A 20 12.22 -13.02 -1.13
CA LYS A 20 13.68 -13.00 -0.92
C LYS A 20 14.18 -11.69 -0.31
N VAL A 21 13.61 -10.54 -0.68
CA VAL A 21 14.00 -9.24 -0.12
C VAL A 21 13.72 -9.15 1.39
N TYR A 22 12.69 -9.86 1.86
CA TYR A 22 12.30 -9.87 3.27
C TYR A 22 12.72 -11.15 4.01
N ASP A 23 13.59 -11.97 3.41
CA ASP A 23 14.08 -13.24 3.96
C ASP A 23 12.94 -14.18 4.41
N LYS A 24 11.90 -14.28 3.57
CA LYS A 24 10.68 -15.08 3.83
C LYS A 24 10.50 -16.17 2.78
N THR A 25 9.84 -17.26 3.18
CA THR A 25 9.38 -18.33 2.28
C THR A 25 7.89 -18.16 1.98
N GLU A 26 7.42 -18.80 0.89
CA GLU A 26 5.99 -18.80 0.54
C GLU A 26 5.14 -19.48 1.63
N GLU A 27 5.70 -20.50 2.28
CA GLU A 27 5.08 -21.22 3.40
C GLU A 27 4.90 -20.31 4.62
N SER A 28 5.95 -19.56 4.99
CA SER A 28 5.88 -18.60 6.10
C SER A 28 4.88 -17.47 5.82
N LEU A 29 4.80 -17.00 4.56
CA LEU A 29 3.82 -16.01 4.16
C LEU A 29 2.39 -16.57 4.27
N ALA A 30 2.16 -17.82 3.85
CA ALA A 30 0.85 -18.45 3.95
C ALA A 30 0.39 -18.60 5.42
N GLU A 31 1.31 -18.97 6.31
CA GLU A 31 1.04 -19.01 7.76
C GLU A 31 0.68 -17.62 8.31
N ASP A 32 1.44 -16.59 7.95
CA ASP A 32 1.16 -15.20 8.36
C ASP A 32 -0.21 -14.72 7.84
N VAL A 33 -0.59 -15.09 6.62
CA VAL A 33 -1.90 -14.78 6.03
C VAL A 33 -3.02 -15.42 6.86
N LEU A 34 -2.89 -16.68 7.24
CA LEU A 34 -3.86 -17.36 8.09
C LEU A 34 -3.96 -16.69 9.46
N ASN A 35 -2.82 -16.44 10.11
CA ASN A 35 -2.74 -15.76 11.40
C ASN A 35 -3.41 -14.38 11.38
N LEU A 36 -3.16 -13.60 10.32
CA LEU A 36 -3.76 -12.28 10.17
C LEU A 36 -5.26 -12.37 9.88
N LYS A 37 -5.68 -13.31 9.02
CA LYS A 37 -7.09 -13.54 8.69
C LYS A 37 -7.90 -13.92 9.92
N ASP A 38 -7.40 -14.85 10.73
CA ASP A 38 -8.07 -15.28 11.95
C ASP A 38 -8.16 -14.15 12.99
N TRP A 39 -7.12 -13.34 13.11
CA TRP A 39 -7.17 -12.12 13.93
C TRP A 39 -8.20 -11.09 13.42
N MET A 40 -8.32 -10.93 12.10
CA MET A 40 -9.30 -10.02 11.48
C MET A 40 -10.75 -10.51 11.68
N LYS A 41 -11.01 -11.82 11.67
CA LYS A 41 -12.35 -12.38 11.97
C LYS A 41 -12.84 -12.03 13.38
N GLY A 42 -11.92 -11.84 14.34
CA GLY A 42 -12.25 -11.38 15.69
C GLY A 42 -12.75 -9.93 15.76
N GLN A 43 -12.71 -9.16 14.66
CA GLN A 43 -13.12 -7.75 14.62
C GLN A 43 -14.56 -7.62 14.10
N HIS A 44 -15.54 -7.72 14.99
CA HIS A 44 -16.99 -7.71 14.65
C HIS A 44 -17.51 -6.40 14.00
N HIS A 45 -16.76 -5.30 14.06
CA HIS A 45 -17.13 -4.01 13.45
C HIS A 45 -16.79 -3.91 11.96
N LEU A 46 -16.12 -4.91 11.40
CA LEU A 46 -15.59 -4.87 10.05
C LEU A 46 -16.50 -5.58 9.04
N PRO A 47 -16.64 -5.07 7.80
CA PRO A 47 -17.28 -5.84 6.73
C PRO A 47 -16.50 -7.11 6.38
N GLU A 48 -17.23 -8.19 6.09
CA GLU A 48 -16.71 -9.54 5.82
C GLU A 48 -16.10 -9.68 4.41
N ILE A 49 -15.08 -8.87 4.09
CA ILE A 49 -14.34 -9.01 2.83
C ILE A 49 -12.86 -9.29 3.12
N LEU A 50 -12.61 -10.54 3.51
CA LEU A 50 -11.27 -11.06 3.84
C LEU A 50 -10.90 -12.19 2.88
N ASP A 51 -10.75 -11.83 1.61
CA ASP A 51 -10.17 -12.71 0.60
C ASP A 51 -8.66 -12.90 0.89
N ASP A 52 -8.16 -14.12 0.81
CA ASP A 52 -6.79 -14.50 1.19
C ASP A 52 -5.76 -13.69 0.42
N LYS A 53 -6.03 -13.44 -0.86
CA LYS A 53 -5.17 -12.65 -1.73
C LYS A 53 -5.06 -11.19 -1.30
N ARG A 54 -6.16 -10.62 -0.77
CA ARG A 54 -6.16 -9.25 -0.25
C ARG A 54 -5.38 -9.16 1.06
N VAL A 55 -5.52 -10.15 1.94
CA VAL A 55 -4.77 -10.25 3.20
C VAL A 55 -3.27 -10.42 2.90
N GLN A 56 -2.93 -11.27 1.93
CA GLN A 56 -1.56 -11.45 1.45
C GLN A 56 -0.96 -10.15 0.91
N ASN A 57 -1.67 -9.46 0.02
CA ASN A 57 -1.20 -8.17 -0.52
C ASN A 57 -1.03 -7.13 0.59
N PHE A 58 -1.92 -7.12 1.58
CA PHE A 58 -1.80 -6.24 2.74
C PHE A 58 -0.57 -6.56 3.59
N LEU A 59 -0.23 -7.84 3.77
CA LEU A 59 1.02 -8.24 4.45
C LEU A 59 2.26 -7.83 3.66
N ILE A 60 2.27 -8.02 2.34
CA ILE A 60 3.38 -7.62 1.46
C ILE A 60 3.61 -6.10 1.54
N LEU A 61 2.55 -5.29 1.49
CA LEU A 61 2.62 -3.83 1.68
C LEU A 61 3.18 -3.44 3.05
N ASN A 62 3.07 -4.33 4.03
CA ASN A 62 3.60 -4.19 5.38
C ASN A 62 4.90 -4.96 5.60
N LYS A 63 5.64 -5.26 4.53
CA LYS A 63 6.96 -5.91 4.56
C LYS A 63 6.92 -7.27 5.24
N CYS A 64 5.82 -8.00 5.04
CA CYS A 64 5.54 -9.31 5.63
C CYS A 64 5.64 -9.32 7.17
N ASN A 65 5.32 -8.20 7.83
CA ASN A 65 5.32 -8.10 9.29
C ASN A 65 3.88 -8.01 9.81
N VAL A 66 3.44 -9.08 10.48
CA VAL A 66 2.07 -9.25 10.99
C VAL A 66 1.70 -8.17 12.00
N GLU A 67 2.59 -7.83 12.93
CA GLU A 67 2.29 -6.83 13.97
C GLU A 67 2.17 -5.42 13.41
N LYS A 68 3.03 -5.06 12.44
CA LYS A 68 2.90 -3.80 11.69
C LYS A 68 1.61 -3.77 10.88
N ALA A 69 1.23 -4.89 10.26
CA ALA A 69 -0.02 -5.02 9.54
C ALA A 69 -1.21 -4.80 10.48
N LYS A 70 -1.26 -5.47 11.65
CA LYS A 70 -2.29 -5.26 12.68
C LYS A 70 -2.36 -3.81 13.16
N LYS A 71 -1.21 -3.18 13.44
CA LYS A 71 -1.14 -1.77 13.89
C LYS A 71 -1.67 -0.81 12.84
N LYS A 72 -1.20 -0.91 11.59
CA LYS A 72 -1.70 -0.07 10.50
C LYS A 72 -3.16 -0.34 10.18
N TYR A 73 -3.58 -1.60 10.26
CA TYR A 73 -4.98 -1.97 10.09
C TYR A 73 -5.87 -1.24 11.12
N ARG A 74 -5.49 -1.26 12.39
CA ARG A 74 -6.15 -0.48 13.45
C ARG A 74 -6.12 1.02 13.17
N GLN A 75 -4.98 1.57 12.75
CA GLN A 75 -4.87 2.99 12.42
C GLN A 75 -5.77 3.41 11.25
N LEU A 76 -5.86 2.61 10.19
CA LEU A 76 -6.77 2.84 9.07
C LEU A 76 -8.24 2.87 9.51
N LEU A 77 -8.58 2.12 10.57
CA LEU A 77 -9.92 2.12 11.17
C LEU A 77 -10.13 3.32 12.12
N GLN A 78 -9.09 3.81 12.78
CA GLN A 78 -9.19 4.91 13.75
C GLN A 78 -9.43 6.28 13.10
N PHE A 79 -8.88 6.55 11.91
CA PHE A 79 -8.91 7.89 11.30
C PHE A 79 -9.82 7.97 10.06
N PRO A 80 -10.84 8.86 10.05
CA PRO A 80 -11.67 9.08 8.87
C PRO A 80 -10.90 9.78 7.74
N LYS A 81 -10.50 8.97 6.74
CA LYS A 81 -10.18 9.24 5.32
C LYS A 81 -9.22 10.38 4.89
N SER A 82 -8.98 11.47 5.62
CA SER A 82 -8.23 12.62 5.06
C SER A 82 -6.76 12.75 5.51
N GLU A 83 -6.44 12.48 6.78
CA GLU A 83 -5.08 12.74 7.31
C GLU A 83 -4.05 11.64 6.98
N ASN A 84 -4.51 10.45 6.58
CA ASN A 84 -3.65 9.26 6.42
C ASN A 84 -3.30 8.89 4.98
N ILE A 85 -3.73 9.65 3.96
CA ILE A 85 -3.31 9.39 2.57
C ILE A 85 -1.77 9.40 2.47
N PHE A 86 -1.13 10.29 3.23
CA PHE A 86 0.32 10.44 3.29
C PHE A 86 1.00 9.65 4.42
N SER A 87 0.29 8.89 5.27
CA SER A 87 0.93 8.09 6.33
C SER A 87 1.30 6.67 5.87
N SER A 88 0.69 6.19 4.77
CA SER A 88 1.06 4.92 4.08
C SER A 88 2.34 5.01 3.22
N THR A 89 3.27 5.87 3.63
CA THR A 89 4.59 6.18 3.02
C THR A 89 5.53 5.02 2.71
N GLU A 90 5.21 3.78 3.10
CA GLU A 90 6.19 2.70 3.07
C GLU A 90 6.34 1.99 1.72
N GLY A 91 5.43 2.22 0.75
CA GLY A 91 5.45 1.56 -0.56
C GLY A 91 6.04 2.36 -1.72
N TYR A 92 6.24 3.68 -1.58
CA TYR A 92 6.72 4.50 -2.69
C TYR A 92 8.22 4.33 -2.89
N VAL A 93 8.65 3.90 -4.07
CA VAL A 93 10.07 3.73 -4.36
C VAL A 93 10.71 5.09 -4.64
N GLN A 94 10.36 5.75 -5.74
CA GLN A 94 10.88 7.06 -6.18
C GLN A 94 9.82 7.79 -7.02
N LEU A 95 9.80 9.12 -6.97
CA LEU A 95 8.89 9.97 -7.77
C LEU A 95 9.72 10.90 -8.65
N TYR A 96 9.50 10.86 -9.96
CA TYR A 96 10.17 11.73 -10.93
C TYR A 96 9.18 12.77 -11.47
N ILE A 97 9.52 14.05 -11.33
CA ILE A 97 8.80 15.17 -11.93
C ILE A 97 9.66 15.68 -13.08
N ILE A 98 9.22 15.44 -14.30
CA ILE A 98 9.90 15.81 -15.55
C ILE A 98 9.26 17.04 -16.18
N ASN A 99 10.01 17.73 -17.05
CA ASN A 99 9.51 18.89 -17.82
C ASN A 99 8.87 19.96 -16.92
N THR A 100 9.58 20.30 -15.83
CA THR A 100 9.05 21.22 -14.82
C THR A 100 9.18 22.68 -15.25
N VAL A 101 8.14 23.44 -14.97
CA VAL A 101 8.09 24.89 -15.15
C VAL A 101 8.54 25.61 -13.86
N PRO A 102 9.09 26.84 -13.94
CA PRO A 102 9.75 27.50 -12.81
C PRO A 102 8.94 27.59 -11.51
N TYR A 103 7.60 27.70 -11.60
CA TYR A 103 6.72 27.79 -10.43
C TYR A 103 6.62 26.48 -9.62
N VAL A 104 6.94 25.32 -10.20
CA VAL A 104 6.85 24.03 -9.51
C VAL A 104 7.81 23.98 -8.32
N SER A 105 8.96 24.66 -8.42
CA SER A 105 9.92 24.80 -7.33
C SER A 105 9.29 25.44 -6.08
N THR A 106 8.43 26.45 -6.25
CA THR A 106 7.71 27.12 -5.16
C THR A 106 6.67 26.21 -4.53
N LEU A 107 5.91 25.46 -5.35
CA LEU A 107 4.96 24.48 -4.84
C LEU A 107 5.67 23.38 -4.05
N LEU A 108 6.82 22.91 -4.53
CA LEU A 108 7.62 21.90 -3.83
C LEU A 108 8.16 22.39 -2.48
N ALA A 109 8.46 23.69 -2.36
CA ALA A 109 8.85 24.28 -1.08
C ALA A 109 7.69 24.22 -0.05
N VAL A 110 6.45 24.45 -0.49
CA VAL A 110 5.25 24.28 0.34
C VAL A 110 5.05 22.80 0.67
N PHE A 111 5.14 21.91 -0.32
CA PHE A 111 5.04 20.46 -0.11
C PHE A 111 6.08 19.92 0.87
N LYS A 112 7.30 20.46 0.87
CA LYS A 112 8.37 20.08 1.80
C LYS A 112 7.98 20.29 3.27
N THR A 113 7.13 21.28 3.55
CA THR A 113 6.65 21.54 4.92
C THR A 113 5.54 20.58 5.37
N LEU A 114 4.80 19.98 4.43
CA LEU A 114 3.69 19.07 4.71
C LEU A 114 4.13 17.60 4.69
N VAL A 115 5.16 17.28 3.90
CA VAL A 115 5.60 15.90 3.64
C VAL A 115 6.80 15.54 4.54
N LYS A 116 6.80 14.32 5.07
CA LYS A 116 7.91 13.80 5.87
C LYS A 116 9.23 13.85 5.09
N PRO A 117 10.37 14.21 5.71
CA PRO A 117 11.66 14.31 5.02
C PRO A 117 12.06 13.06 4.24
N LYS A 118 11.72 11.87 4.76
CA LYS A 118 11.98 10.57 4.13
C LYS A 118 11.27 10.40 2.78
N LEU A 119 10.08 10.97 2.61
CA LEU A 119 9.38 10.95 1.34
C LEU A 119 9.93 11.99 0.39
N PHE A 120 10.18 13.21 0.89
CA PHE A 120 10.72 14.28 0.07
C PHE A 120 12.09 13.91 -0.53
N ALA A 121 12.92 13.17 0.20
CA ALA A 121 14.20 12.65 -0.29
C ALA A 121 14.07 11.69 -1.50
N ARG A 122 12.86 11.18 -1.80
CA ARG A 122 12.56 10.29 -2.94
C ARG A 122 11.93 11.04 -4.13
N VAL A 123 11.71 12.35 -4.00
CA VAL A 123 11.16 13.19 -5.06
C VAL A 123 12.32 13.80 -5.84
N HIS A 124 12.42 13.47 -7.12
CA HIS A 124 13.42 13.97 -8.05
C HIS A 124 12.77 14.92 -9.04
N VAL A 125 13.28 16.14 -9.13
CA VAL A 125 12.84 17.14 -10.10
C VAL A 125 13.86 17.21 -11.21
N CYS A 126 13.43 16.88 -12.40
CA CYS A 126 14.26 16.74 -13.58
C CYS A 126 13.74 17.70 -14.66
N ASN A 127 14.61 18.56 -15.18
CA ASN A 127 14.25 19.39 -16.32
C ASN A 127 14.29 18.58 -17.62
N ASP A 128 15.24 17.65 -17.73
CA ASP A 128 15.44 16.81 -18.91
C ASP A 128 14.82 15.43 -18.78
N ALA A 129 14.14 14.98 -19.84
CA ALA A 129 13.52 13.66 -19.93
C ALA A 129 14.52 12.50 -20.10
N ASN A 130 15.80 12.80 -20.37
CA ASN A 130 16.84 11.78 -20.60
C ASN A 130 17.09 10.90 -19.37
N ILE A 131 16.86 11.44 -18.17
CA ILE A 131 17.00 10.72 -16.89
C ILE A 131 16.07 9.48 -16.85
N LEU A 132 14.93 9.54 -17.56
CA LEU A 132 14.02 8.39 -17.64
C LEU A 132 14.66 7.20 -18.34
N LYS A 133 15.50 7.43 -19.35
CA LYS A 133 16.16 6.37 -20.12
C LYS A 133 17.29 5.70 -19.34
N GLU A 134 17.85 6.39 -18.35
CA GLU A 134 18.89 5.83 -17.47
C GLU A 134 18.30 4.90 -16.41
N HIS A 135 17.10 5.21 -15.90
CA HIS A 135 16.46 4.47 -14.83
C HIS A 135 15.46 3.40 -15.31
N PHE A 136 14.86 3.57 -16.48
CA PHE A 136 13.85 2.67 -17.02
C PHE A 136 14.27 2.08 -18.37
N PRO A 137 13.98 0.80 -18.63
CA PRO A 137 14.20 0.23 -19.95
C PRO A 137 13.33 0.96 -20.99
N LEU A 138 13.91 1.21 -22.17
CA LEU A 138 13.24 1.92 -23.28
C LEU A 138 11.92 1.25 -23.70
N GLU A 139 11.81 -0.06 -23.47
CA GLU A 139 10.61 -0.85 -23.76
C GLU A 139 9.40 -0.45 -22.93
N MET A 140 9.59 0.06 -21.70
CA MET A 140 8.50 0.46 -20.82
C MET A 140 8.13 1.95 -20.95
N LEU A 141 8.95 2.73 -21.66
CA LEU A 141 8.75 4.16 -21.80
C LEU A 141 7.80 4.45 -22.99
N PRO A 142 6.83 5.36 -22.83
CA PRO A 142 5.99 5.81 -23.94
C PRO A 142 6.81 6.42 -25.07
N ARG A 143 6.30 6.33 -26.31
CA ARG A 143 6.90 6.99 -27.49
C ARG A 143 7.15 8.49 -27.28
N ASP A 144 6.26 9.16 -26.55
CA ASP A 144 6.36 10.61 -26.28
C ASP A 144 7.59 10.98 -25.43
N TYR A 145 8.11 10.02 -24.66
CA TYR A 145 9.33 10.17 -23.85
C TYR A 145 10.55 9.48 -24.50
N GLY A 146 10.43 9.08 -25.76
CA GLY A 146 11.50 8.46 -26.54
C GLY A 146 11.74 6.97 -26.23
N GLY A 147 10.71 6.26 -25.76
CA GLY A 147 10.69 4.80 -25.66
C GLY A 147 9.98 4.12 -26.84
N THR A 148 9.72 2.83 -26.71
CA THR A 148 9.09 2.02 -27.77
C THR A 148 7.63 1.65 -27.51
N GLU A 149 7.13 1.91 -26.29
CA GLU A 149 5.76 1.58 -25.87
C GLU A 149 4.71 2.48 -26.57
N LYS A 150 3.43 2.20 -26.35
CA LYS A 150 2.32 3.06 -26.82
C LYS A 150 2.46 4.53 -26.37
N SER A 151 1.80 5.43 -27.08
CA SER A 151 1.73 6.84 -26.68
C SER A 151 1.02 7.00 -25.33
N VAL A 152 1.26 8.12 -24.65
CA VAL A 152 0.62 8.44 -23.37
C VAL A 152 -0.90 8.48 -23.51
N ASP A 153 -1.41 8.99 -24.62
CA ASP A 153 -2.85 9.07 -24.89
C ASP A 153 -3.47 7.67 -25.04
N GLU A 154 -2.84 6.79 -25.83
CA GLU A 154 -3.29 5.40 -25.96
C GLU A 154 -3.21 4.63 -24.63
N LEU A 155 -2.16 4.87 -23.83
CA LEU A 155 -2.03 4.27 -22.50
C LEU A 155 -3.11 4.78 -21.54
N HIS A 156 -3.47 6.06 -21.66
CA HIS A 156 -4.54 6.66 -20.88
C HIS A 156 -5.89 6.01 -21.20
N GLU A 157 -6.24 5.88 -22.48
CA GLU A 157 -7.47 5.20 -22.91
C GLU A 157 -7.53 3.74 -22.42
N LEU A 158 -6.42 3.00 -22.50
CA LEU A 158 -6.34 1.63 -21.99
C LEU A 158 -6.53 1.57 -20.47
N CYS A 159 -6.00 2.55 -19.74
CA CYS A 159 -6.19 2.67 -18.30
C CYS A 159 -7.66 2.94 -17.97
N GLU A 160 -8.31 3.87 -18.69
CA GLU A 160 -9.73 4.17 -18.49
C GLU A 160 -10.62 2.96 -18.76
N LEU A 161 -10.40 2.23 -19.86
CA LEU A 161 -11.13 1.00 -20.18
C LEU A 161 -10.95 -0.06 -19.09
N LYS A 162 -9.74 -0.22 -18.55
CA LYS A 162 -9.48 -1.11 -17.43
C LYS A 162 -10.20 -0.64 -16.17
N LEU A 163 -10.16 0.65 -15.84
CA LEU A 163 -10.87 1.17 -14.67
C LEU A 163 -12.39 0.95 -14.78
N GLN A 164 -12.97 1.10 -15.98
CA GLN A 164 -14.38 0.80 -16.25
C GLN A 164 -14.70 -0.70 -16.11
N GLU A 165 -13.83 -1.59 -16.60
CA GLU A 165 -13.97 -3.05 -16.43
C GLU A 165 -14.08 -3.44 -14.94
N TYR A 166 -13.38 -2.72 -14.06
CA TYR A 166 -13.39 -2.95 -12.61
C TYR A 166 -14.34 -2.03 -11.83
N GLN A 167 -15.28 -1.34 -12.48
CA GLN A 167 -16.21 -0.42 -11.82
C GLN A 167 -16.96 -1.09 -10.66
N ASP A 168 -17.49 -2.31 -10.88
CA ASP A 168 -18.21 -3.07 -9.84
C ASP A 168 -17.38 -3.29 -8.57
N ARG A 169 -16.06 -3.45 -8.73
CA ARG A 169 -15.13 -3.58 -7.60
C ARG A 169 -15.01 -2.27 -6.84
N PHE A 170 -14.90 -1.14 -7.55
CA PHE A 170 -14.84 0.17 -6.90
C PHE A 170 -16.15 0.53 -6.22
N ASP A 171 -17.30 0.20 -6.82
CA ASP A 171 -18.62 0.39 -6.22
C ASP A 171 -18.79 -0.43 -4.94
N LEU A 172 -18.28 -1.67 -4.93
CA LEU A 172 -18.22 -2.48 -3.71
C LEU A 172 -17.32 -1.83 -2.66
N LEU A 173 -16.11 -1.41 -3.04
CA LEU A 173 -15.18 -0.74 -2.12
C LEU A 173 -15.77 0.54 -1.52
N ASP A 174 -16.55 1.29 -2.30
CA ASP A 174 -17.21 2.49 -1.78
C ASP A 174 -18.37 2.16 -0.83
N LYS A 175 -19.05 1.03 -1.02
CA LYS A 175 -20.06 0.54 -0.06
C LYS A 175 -19.46 -0.01 1.23
N LEU A 176 -18.18 -0.41 1.23
CA LEU A 176 -17.53 -0.87 2.44
C LEU A 176 -17.40 0.27 3.44
N ARG A 177 -18.08 0.10 4.57
CA ARG A 177 -18.02 0.97 5.72
C ARG A 177 -17.84 0.13 6.97
N VAL A 178 -17.05 0.66 7.89
CA VAL A 178 -16.91 0.11 9.23
C VAL A 178 -18.19 0.39 9.98
N ASN A 179 -18.70 -0.59 10.71
CA ASN A 179 -19.83 -0.36 11.61
C ASN A 179 -19.34 0.42 12.84
N GLU A 180 -19.55 1.73 12.82
CA GLU A 180 -19.12 2.66 13.87
C GLU A 180 -19.67 2.30 15.26
N SER A 181 -20.86 1.72 15.34
CA SER A 181 -21.49 1.35 16.62
C SER A 181 -20.79 0.19 17.33
N LEU A 182 -20.08 -0.65 16.59
CA LEU A 182 -19.34 -1.80 17.12
C LEU A 182 -17.85 -1.48 17.31
N ARG A 183 -17.43 -0.24 17.01
CA ARG A 183 -16.05 0.21 17.13
C ARG A 183 -15.65 0.25 18.62
N PRO A 184 -14.58 -0.47 19.03
CA PRO A 184 -14.06 -0.38 20.39
C PRO A 184 -13.60 1.05 20.70
N ALA A 185 -13.83 1.51 21.93
CA ALA A 185 -13.33 2.82 22.38
C ALA A 185 -11.79 2.87 22.32
N ILE A 186 -11.25 4.05 22.01
CA ILE A 186 -9.80 4.30 21.98
C ILE A 186 -9.26 4.08 23.39
N LEU A 187 -8.26 3.20 23.53
CA LEU A 187 -7.52 3.04 24.79
C LEU A 187 -6.51 4.19 24.89
N GLU A 188 -6.64 5.05 25.91
CA GLU A 188 -5.86 6.29 26.06
C GLU A 188 -4.42 6.07 26.54
N ASN A 189 -4.04 4.86 26.95
CA ASN A 189 -2.76 4.57 27.59
C ASN A 189 -1.79 3.80 26.67
N GLU A 190 -0.63 4.40 26.37
CA GLU A 190 0.47 3.75 25.62
C GLU A 190 0.98 2.45 26.29
N ASN A 191 0.85 2.32 27.61
CA ASN A 191 1.21 1.12 28.36
C ASN A 191 0.20 -0.04 28.19
N ASP A 192 -1.05 0.26 27.84
CA ASP A 192 -2.05 -0.76 27.50
C ASP A 192 -1.96 -1.17 26.03
N GLU A 193 -1.35 -0.34 25.15
CA GLU A 193 -0.98 -0.70 23.78
C GLU A 193 0.04 -1.87 23.76
N PHE A 194 0.86 -1.99 24.82
CA PHE A 194 1.79 -3.10 25.03
C PHE A 194 1.12 -4.38 25.57
N LEU A 195 0.03 -4.26 26.34
CA LEU A 195 -0.57 -5.37 27.09
C LEU A 195 -1.87 -5.93 26.47
N GLY A 196 -2.47 -5.24 25.50
CA GLY A 196 -3.87 -5.51 25.11
C GLY A 196 -4.13 -6.64 24.11
N TYR A 197 -3.14 -7.30 23.51
CA TYR A 197 -3.36 -8.50 22.65
C TYR A 197 -2.05 -9.21 22.24
N HIS A 198 -1.06 -9.33 23.13
CA HIS A 198 0.09 -10.21 22.88
C HIS A 198 -0.16 -11.57 23.53
N GLY A 199 -0.55 -12.52 22.70
CA GLY A 199 -0.42 -13.93 23.04
C GLY A 199 1.05 -14.27 23.31
N ASN A 200 1.26 -14.99 24.41
CA ASN A 200 2.50 -15.65 24.83
C ASN A 200 3.63 -14.76 25.38
N PHE A 201 3.41 -14.14 26.53
CA PHE A 201 4.51 -13.88 27.47
C PHE A 201 4.39 -14.82 28.68
N ARG A 202 5.33 -15.77 28.77
CA ARG A 202 5.58 -16.48 30.01
C ARG A 202 5.97 -15.43 31.06
N LYS A 203 5.18 -15.30 32.12
CA LYS A 203 5.49 -14.43 33.25
C LYS A 203 6.87 -14.80 33.78
N LEU A 204 7.81 -13.86 33.70
CA LEU A 204 9.10 -13.97 34.38
C LEU A 204 8.87 -13.51 35.81
N ASN A 205 8.74 -14.44 36.76
CA ASN A 205 8.82 -14.10 38.17
C ASN A 205 10.30 -13.85 38.49
N ILE A 206 10.62 -12.63 38.93
CA ILE A 206 11.90 -12.33 39.56
C ILE A 206 11.59 -12.14 41.05
N ASP A 207 12.11 -13.04 41.87
CA ASP A 207 12.37 -12.81 43.30
C ASP A 207 13.71 -12.08 43.45
#